data_AF-A0AAN8WLM4-F1
#
_entry.id   AF-A0AAN8WLM4-F1
#
_cell.length_a   1.000
_cell.length_b   1.000
_cell.length_c   1.000
_cell.angle_alpha   90.00
_cell.angle_beta   90.00
_cell.angle_gamma   90.00
#
_symmetry.space_group_name_H-M   'P 1'
#
loop_
_entity.id
_entity.type
_entity.pdbx_description
1 polymer ?
#
loop_
_entity_poly.entity_id
_entity_poly.type
_entity_poly.pdbx_seq_one_letter_code
_entity_poly.pdbx_strand_id
1 'polypeptide(L)'
;MGNVHAASSPTPPPIPTLVPPVSPTATSTDEKKEEESNGGGGATENPGTMEDIHKKCKDVFPVMFEGGKFMLNKGLSNHFQVSHTVNFSTVQPPGYRFGATFVGTNQVSQTEAYPVMLGDIDPSGNLNANIIHQLTPNLKAKFVAQIQQGKWQATQLTTDWRGSDYTTSLTLGNIDLINGSGVAVTHYLQQVTKKIALGTELAYQYGSQVPGGHIAVYSIAGRYSDENFTASGTLGGAGIHLCYYQKATEQLQFGVELETSLRMQESVASMAYMLEIPKANTVFRGTLDSNWTVGAVMEKKLMPLPFTLALSAMLNHPKNQFKIGCGFIIG
;
A
#
# COMPACT_ATOMS: atom_id res chain seq x y z
N MET A 1 -46.67 32.12 24.27
CA MET A 1 -46.54 30.67 24.49
C MET A 1 -45.74 30.10 23.33
N GLY A 2 -44.44 29.90 23.55
CA GLY A 2 -43.52 29.40 22.53
C GLY A 2 -43.50 27.88 22.53
N ASN A 3 -43.83 27.27 21.40
CA ASN A 3 -43.62 25.85 21.15
C ASN A 3 -42.19 25.64 20.67
N VAL A 4 -41.46 24.79 21.38
CA VAL A 4 -40.09 24.37 21.09
C VAL A 4 -40.18 22.91 20.65
N HIS A 5 -39.87 22.60 19.39
CA HIS A 5 -39.52 21.25 18.96
C HIS A 5 -38.43 21.28 17.88
N ALA A 6 -37.28 20.73 18.28
CA ALA A 6 -36.34 19.87 17.56
C ALA A 6 -35.95 20.17 16.08
N ALA A 7 -34.65 20.44 15.89
CA ALA A 7 -33.91 19.92 14.74
C ALA A 7 -32.46 19.60 15.18
N SER A 8 -32.19 18.32 15.39
CA SER A 8 -30.86 17.76 15.61
C SER A 8 -30.01 17.92 14.34
N SER A 9 -28.78 18.43 14.50
CA SER A 9 -27.78 18.53 13.43
C SER A 9 -27.35 17.13 12.92
N PRO A 10 -27.11 16.96 11.61
CA PRO A 10 -26.63 15.69 11.06
C PRO A 10 -25.15 15.47 11.42
N THR A 11 -24.84 14.25 11.87
CA THR A 11 -23.49 13.73 12.13
C THR A 11 -22.63 13.71 10.86
N PRO A 12 -21.33 14.08 10.93
CA PRO A 12 -20.44 14.02 9.78
C PRO A 12 -20.12 12.56 9.36
N PRO A 13 -19.86 12.31 8.06
CA PRO A 13 -19.58 10.96 7.55
C PRO A 13 -18.20 10.45 8.00
N PRO A 14 -18.00 9.12 8.08
CA PRO A 14 -16.73 8.52 8.47
C PRO A 14 -15.66 8.72 7.39
N ILE A 15 -14.45 9.09 7.83
CA ILE A 15 -13.28 9.37 7.00
C ILE A 15 -12.74 8.06 6.38
N PRO A 16 -12.42 8.01 5.08
CA PRO A 16 -11.76 6.85 4.47
C PRO A 16 -10.34 6.66 5.04
N THR A 17 -9.97 5.43 5.37
CA THR A 17 -8.62 5.03 5.76
C THR A 17 -7.62 5.33 4.64
N LEU A 18 -6.85 6.40 4.79
CA LEU A 18 -5.71 6.74 3.93
C LEU A 18 -4.57 5.78 4.21
N VAL A 19 -4.45 4.73 3.41
CA VAL A 19 -3.22 3.95 3.29
C VAL A 19 -2.19 4.83 2.56
N PRO A 20 -1.04 5.20 3.16
CA PRO A 20 -0.05 5.99 2.44
C PRO A 20 0.55 5.16 1.28
N PRO A 21 0.76 5.74 0.09
CA PRO A 21 1.35 5.02 -1.03
C PRO A 21 2.82 4.71 -0.71
N VAL A 22 3.17 3.43 -0.79
CA VAL A 22 4.57 2.98 -0.77
C VAL A 22 5.18 3.40 -2.10
N SER A 23 6.11 4.35 -2.08
CA SER A 23 6.89 4.70 -3.27
C SER A 23 7.87 3.55 -3.57
N PRO A 24 7.97 3.05 -4.82
CA PRO A 24 8.96 2.06 -5.19
C PRO A 24 10.31 2.73 -5.38
N THR A 25 11.26 2.50 -4.47
CA THR A 25 12.68 2.81 -4.73
C THR A 25 13.22 1.78 -5.72
N ALA A 26 13.35 2.19 -6.97
CA ALA A 26 14.08 1.44 -7.97
C ALA A 26 15.59 1.57 -7.70
N THR A 27 16.23 0.50 -7.23
CA THR A 27 17.68 0.33 -7.32
C THR A 27 17.93 -0.61 -8.50
N SER A 28 18.33 -0.04 -9.64
CA SER A 28 18.86 -0.80 -10.77
C SER A 28 20.31 -1.18 -10.46
N THR A 29 20.58 -2.45 -10.27
CA THR A 29 21.92 -3.02 -10.48
C THR A 29 21.72 -4.34 -11.21
N ASP A 30 22.31 -4.43 -12.41
CA ASP A 30 22.41 -5.63 -13.22
C ASP A 30 22.99 -6.77 -12.38
N GLU A 31 22.32 -7.91 -12.32
CA GLU A 31 23.03 -9.17 -12.07
C GLU A 31 22.35 -10.34 -12.78
N LYS A 32 23.21 -11.15 -13.37
CA LYS A 32 22.95 -12.18 -14.37
C LYS A 32 22.13 -13.34 -13.79
N LYS A 33 21.33 -13.94 -14.67
CA LYS A 33 20.80 -15.30 -14.53
C LYS A 33 21.95 -16.27 -14.21
N GLU A 34 21.89 -16.91 -13.05
CA GLU A 34 22.46 -18.24 -12.88
C GLU A 34 21.34 -19.19 -12.44
N GLU A 35 21.14 -20.19 -13.30
CA GLU A 35 20.34 -21.38 -13.04
C GLU A 35 21.05 -22.21 -11.98
N GLU A 36 20.39 -22.48 -10.85
CA GLU A 36 20.68 -23.69 -10.09
C GLU A 36 19.56 -24.70 -10.33
N SER A 37 19.94 -25.74 -11.06
CA SER A 37 19.16 -26.93 -11.27
C SER A 37 19.34 -27.91 -10.11
N ASN A 38 18.20 -28.20 -9.48
CA ASN A 38 17.74 -29.51 -9.03
C ASN A 38 18.46 -30.22 -7.86
N GLY A 39 17.72 -30.39 -6.75
CA GLY A 39 18.10 -31.22 -5.61
C GLY A 39 17.00 -31.46 -4.57
N GLY A 40 15.88 -32.06 -4.97
CA GLY A 40 15.08 -32.97 -4.11
C GLY A 40 14.25 -32.42 -2.92
N GLY A 41 12.93 -32.50 -3.05
CA GLY A 41 12.04 -32.77 -1.92
C GLY A 41 11.26 -31.58 -1.31
N GLY A 42 10.13 -31.22 -1.92
CA GLY A 42 8.91 -30.88 -1.16
C GLY A 42 8.90 -29.71 -0.16
N ALA A 43 9.85 -28.76 -0.19
CA ALA A 43 9.75 -27.59 0.67
C ALA A 43 8.67 -26.64 0.13
N THR A 44 7.56 -26.52 0.85
CA THR A 44 6.57 -25.45 0.70
C THR A 44 7.26 -24.11 0.99
N GLU A 45 7.40 -23.26 -0.02
CA GLU A 45 7.94 -21.90 0.14
C GLU A 45 6.95 -21.00 0.88
N ASN A 46 7.42 -20.20 1.84
CA ASN A 46 6.54 -19.34 2.65
C ASN A 46 5.64 -18.47 1.76
N PRO A 47 4.31 -18.45 1.98
CA PRO A 47 3.36 -17.72 1.15
C PRO A 47 3.48 -16.18 1.24
N GLY A 48 4.27 -15.63 2.16
CA GLY A 48 4.33 -14.20 2.44
C GLY A 48 3.26 -13.79 3.47
N THR A 49 3.03 -12.48 3.60
CA THR A 49 2.01 -11.94 4.51
C THR A 49 0.65 -11.84 3.84
N MET A 50 -0.42 -11.77 4.65
CA MET A 50 -1.78 -11.55 4.16
C MET A 50 -1.91 -10.20 3.43
N GLU A 51 -1.21 -9.16 3.88
CA GLU A 51 -1.19 -7.84 3.25
C GLU A 51 -0.64 -7.90 1.82
N ASP A 52 0.30 -8.81 1.56
CA ASP A 52 0.93 -9.00 0.25
C ASP A 52 0.07 -9.83 -0.73
N ILE A 53 -1.10 -10.36 -0.32
CA ILE A 53 -1.94 -11.22 -1.19
C ILE A 53 -2.35 -10.49 -2.46
N HIS A 54 -2.76 -9.23 -2.36
CA HIS A 54 -3.22 -8.42 -3.49
C HIS A 54 -2.14 -7.53 -4.10
N LYS A 55 -0.93 -7.54 -3.52
CA LYS A 55 0.16 -6.61 -3.87
C LYS A 55 0.55 -6.69 -5.34
N LYS A 56 0.71 -7.91 -5.89
CA LYS A 56 1.06 -8.10 -7.31
C LYS A 56 0.06 -7.43 -8.26
N CYS A 57 -1.23 -7.47 -7.93
CA CYS A 57 -2.25 -6.81 -8.73
C CYS A 57 -2.17 -5.29 -8.54
N LYS A 58 -2.13 -4.82 -7.29
CA LYS A 58 -2.08 -3.39 -6.93
C LYS A 58 -0.85 -2.67 -7.48
N ASP A 59 0.29 -3.35 -7.58
CA ASP A 59 1.53 -2.77 -8.11
C ASP A 59 1.44 -2.40 -9.61
N VAL A 60 0.52 -3.02 -10.37
CA VAL A 60 0.26 -2.69 -11.78
C VAL A 60 -0.53 -1.39 -11.91
N PHE A 61 -1.35 -1.05 -10.91
CA PHE A 61 -2.19 0.14 -10.96
C PHE A 61 -1.34 1.43 -10.87
N PRO A 62 -1.71 2.48 -11.62
CA PRO A 62 -1.07 3.78 -11.52
C PRO A 62 -1.48 4.50 -10.23
N VAL A 63 -0.51 5.10 -9.53
CA VAL A 63 -0.78 6.04 -8.44
C VAL A 63 -1.04 7.41 -9.03
N MET A 64 -2.31 7.74 -9.19
CA MET A 64 -2.72 9.03 -9.76
C MET A 64 -2.40 10.18 -8.83
N PHE A 65 -1.90 11.26 -9.41
CA PHE A 65 -1.72 12.53 -8.72
C PHE A 65 -2.17 13.70 -9.60
N GLU A 66 -2.48 14.81 -8.96
CA GLU A 66 -2.96 16.05 -9.57
C GLU A 66 -2.04 17.21 -9.16
N GLY A 67 -1.82 18.14 -10.08
CA GLY A 67 -0.99 19.31 -9.88
C GLY A 67 0.51 19.05 -10.02
N GLY A 68 1.32 19.96 -9.50
CA GLY A 68 2.78 19.86 -9.56
C GLY A 68 3.33 19.05 -8.40
N LYS A 69 4.19 18.05 -8.64
CA LYS A 69 4.92 17.35 -7.58
C LYS A 69 6.41 17.47 -7.83
N PHE A 70 7.15 18.08 -6.92
CA PHE A 70 8.60 18.15 -6.99
C PHE A 70 9.19 17.33 -5.86
N MET A 71 9.98 16.30 -6.17
CA MET A 71 10.62 15.45 -5.17
C MET A 71 12.12 15.47 -5.40
N LEU A 72 12.88 15.88 -4.40
CA LEU A 72 14.33 15.83 -4.40
C LEU A 72 14.79 14.83 -3.35
N ASN A 73 15.30 13.70 -3.80
CA ASN A 73 15.89 12.66 -2.98
C ASN A 73 17.40 12.80 -3.07
N LYS A 74 18.07 12.89 -1.92
CA LYS A 74 19.51 12.97 -1.82
C LYS A 74 20.02 11.92 -0.85
N GLY A 75 20.75 10.94 -1.38
CA GLY A 75 21.54 10.03 -0.56
C GLY A 75 22.74 10.78 0.04
N LEU A 76 22.79 10.91 1.37
CA LEU A 76 23.97 11.43 2.06
C LEU A 76 24.97 10.32 2.38
N SER A 77 24.47 9.09 2.57
CA SER A 77 25.26 7.86 2.68
C SER A 77 24.43 6.65 2.21
N ASN A 78 25.04 5.48 2.12
CA ASN A 78 24.32 4.23 1.80
C ASN A 78 23.20 3.90 2.82
N HIS A 79 23.34 4.39 4.05
CA HIS A 79 22.41 4.14 5.16
C HIS A 79 21.44 5.30 5.39
N PHE A 80 21.67 6.47 4.78
CA PHE A 80 20.90 7.67 5.10
C PHE A 80 20.55 8.47 3.84
N GLN A 81 19.25 8.59 3.60
CA GLN A 81 18.67 9.31 2.48
C GLN A 81 17.71 10.37 3.01
N VAL A 82 17.75 11.53 2.39
CA VAL A 82 16.88 12.67 2.72
C VAL A 82 16.03 12.98 1.50
N SER A 83 14.73 13.19 1.69
CA SER A 83 13.79 13.55 0.64
C SER A 83 13.09 14.86 0.93
N HIS A 84 12.95 15.70 -0.08
CA HIS A 84 12.23 16.96 -0.05
C HIS A 84 11.10 16.87 -1.06
N THR A 85 9.85 16.80 -0.60
CA THR A 85 8.68 16.73 -1.46
C THR A 85 7.88 18.02 -1.36
N VAL A 86 7.74 18.73 -2.47
CA VAL A 86 6.85 19.88 -2.60
C VAL A 86 5.68 19.45 -3.48
N ASN A 87 4.48 19.43 -2.93
CA ASN A 87 3.26 19.17 -3.68
C ASN A 87 2.50 20.48 -3.88
N PHE A 88 2.18 20.79 -5.12
CA PHE A 88 1.29 21.86 -5.56
C PHE A 88 0.01 21.19 -6.04
N SER A 89 -1.05 21.21 -5.26
CA SER A 89 -2.34 20.68 -5.67
C SER A 89 -3.41 21.77 -5.53
N THR A 90 -4.43 21.66 -6.37
CA THR A 90 -5.68 22.44 -6.32
C THR A 90 -6.67 21.85 -5.31
N VAL A 91 -6.52 20.57 -4.96
CA VAL A 91 -7.44 19.83 -4.09
C VAL A 91 -6.87 19.68 -2.68
N GLN A 92 -5.57 19.38 -2.57
CA GLN A 92 -4.88 19.34 -1.28
C GLN A 92 -4.09 20.64 -1.08
N PRO A 93 -4.05 21.22 0.14
CA PRO A 93 -3.24 22.39 0.41
C PRO A 93 -1.79 22.17 -0.06
N PRO A 94 -1.20 23.14 -0.79
CA PRO A 94 0.18 23.04 -1.20
C PRO A 94 1.05 22.89 0.05
N GLY A 95 1.92 21.89 0.02
CA GLY A 95 2.63 21.45 1.20
C GLY A 95 4.04 21.03 0.86
N TYR A 96 4.96 21.48 1.69
CA TYR A 96 6.30 20.93 1.75
C TYR A 96 6.33 19.78 2.75
N ARG A 97 7.01 18.69 2.41
CA ARG A 97 7.23 17.53 3.26
C ARG A 97 8.71 17.19 3.23
N PHE A 98 9.29 17.16 4.41
CA PHE A 98 10.67 16.70 4.62
C PHE A 98 10.63 15.24 5.06
N GLY A 99 11.27 14.37 4.31
CA GLY A 99 11.42 12.96 4.64
C GLY A 99 12.87 12.61 4.96
N ALA A 100 13.07 11.73 5.92
CA ALA A 100 14.35 11.10 6.20
C ALA A 100 14.15 9.59 6.25
N THR A 101 15.02 8.87 5.57
CA THR A 101 15.07 7.41 5.57
C THR A 101 16.43 6.96 6.06
N PHE A 102 16.43 6.17 7.12
CA PHE A 102 17.61 5.49 7.63
C PHE A 102 17.44 3.99 7.43
N VAL A 103 18.44 3.36 6.82
CA VAL A 103 18.53 1.92 6.63
C VAL A 103 19.72 1.44 7.45
N GLY A 104 19.48 0.50 8.36
CA GLY A 104 20.49 -0.02 9.27
C GLY A 104 21.53 -0.91 8.57
N THR A 105 22.58 -1.25 9.30
CA THR A 105 23.73 -2.03 8.80
C THR A 105 23.52 -3.53 8.86
N ASN A 106 22.52 -4.02 9.60
CA ASN A 106 22.27 -5.46 9.73
C ASN A 106 21.56 -5.96 8.47
N GLN A 107 22.35 -6.40 7.49
CA GLN A 107 21.87 -7.08 6.30
C GLN A 107 21.57 -8.54 6.66
N VAL A 108 20.29 -8.91 6.64
CA VAL A 108 19.85 -10.29 6.85
C VAL A 108 19.79 -11.03 5.49
N SER A 109 19.67 -10.28 4.40
CA SER A 109 19.73 -10.76 3.01
C SER A 109 20.40 -9.70 2.12
N GLN A 110 20.86 -10.08 0.92
CA GLN A 110 21.43 -9.15 -0.08
C GLN A 110 20.48 -7.98 -0.45
N THR A 111 19.18 -8.13 -0.18
CA THR A 111 18.12 -7.15 -0.49
C THR A 111 17.41 -6.56 0.74
N GLU A 112 17.63 -7.08 1.95
CA GLU A 112 16.93 -6.63 3.16
C GLU A 112 17.91 -6.25 4.28
N ALA A 113 17.94 -4.96 4.61
CA ALA A 113 18.73 -4.38 5.68
C ALA A 113 17.82 -3.77 6.75
N TYR A 114 18.08 -4.09 8.02
CA TYR A 114 17.27 -3.66 9.16
C TYR A 114 18.14 -2.98 10.24
N PRO A 115 17.55 -2.12 11.09
CA PRO A 115 16.21 -1.54 11.02
C PRO A 115 16.05 -0.54 9.86
N VAL A 116 14.84 -0.42 9.31
CA VAL A 116 14.47 0.66 8.39
C VAL A 116 13.61 1.65 9.16
N MET A 117 14.03 2.91 9.21
CA MET A 117 13.27 4.00 9.82
C MET A 117 12.96 5.03 8.75
N LEU A 118 11.69 5.30 8.54
CA LEU A 118 11.20 6.37 7.66
C LEU A 118 10.46 7.37 8.52
N GLY A 119 10.74 8.65 8.34
CA GLY A 119 9.99 9.74 8.97
C GLY A 119 9.73 10.84 7.97
N ASP A 120 8.47 11.25 7.83
CA ASP A 120 8.06 12.44 7.07
C ASP A 120 7.39 13.47 7.98
N ILE A 121 7.82 14.71 7.88
CA ILE A 121 7.27 15.84 8.63
C ILE A 121 6.86 16.96 7.67
N ASP A 122 5.72 17.57 7.96
CA ASP A 122 5.29 18.81 7.31
C ASP A 122 5.45 20.04 8.22
N PRO A 123 5.52 21.26 7.64
CA PRO A 123 5.62 22.51 8.40
C PRO A 123 4.47 22.76 9.38
N SER A 124 3.33 22.09 9.20
CA SER A 124 2.16 22.20 10.07
C SER A 124 2.26 21.30 11.31
N GLY A 125 3.37 20.57 11.46
CA GLY A 125 3.61 19.70 12.60
C GLY A 125 2.94 18.33 12.49
N ASN A 126 2.48 17.94 11.30
CA ASN A 126 2.07 16.57 11.06
C ASN A 126 3.32 15.72 10.77
N LEU A 127 3.51 14.70 11.58
CA LEU A 127 4.61 13.75 11.51
C LEU A 127 4.03 12.36 11.22
N ASN A 128 4.61 11.67 10.26
CA ASN A 128 4.39 10.24 10.05
C ASN A 128 5.73 9.53 10.18
N ALA A 129 5.80 8.56 11.07
CA ALA A 129 6.98 7.77 11.37
C ALA A 129 6.66 6.29 11.17
N ASN A 130 7.55 5.57 10.49
CA ASN A 130 7.43 4.14 10.21
C ASN A 130 8.78 3.47 10.51
N ILE A 131 8.78 2.57 11.49
CA ILE A 131 9.96 1.86 11.96
C ILE A 131 9.72 0.38 11.71
N ILE A 132 10.54 -0.22 10.86
CA ILE A 132 10.50 -1.64 10.55
C ILE A 132 11.77 -2.27 11.11
N HIS A 133 11.63 -3.22 12.03
CA HIS A 133 12.73 -3.90 12.66
C HIS A 133 12.50 -5.41 12.70
N GLN A 134 13.51 -6.16 12.28
CA GLN A 134 13.53 -7.60 12.41
C GLN A 134 14.14 -7.96 13.77
N LEU A 135 13.28 -8.34 14.72
CA LEU A 135 13.68 -8.70 16.09
C LEU A 135 14.36 -10.08 16.14
N THR A 136 13.94 -10.99 15.25
CA THR A 136 14.43 -12.37 15.16
C THR A 136 14.36 -12.78 13.68
N PRO A 137 15.14 -13.77 13.18
CA PRO A 137 15.07 -14.17 11.77
C PRO A 137 13.65 -14.42 11.25
N ASN A 138 12.76 -14.92 12.12
CA ASN A 138 11.37 -15.23 11.78
C ASN A 138 10.36 -14.18 12.26
N LEU A 139 10.78 -13.14 12.98
CA LEU A 139 9.89 -12.14 13.59
C LEU A 139 10.23 -10.74 13.09
N LYS A 140 9.32 -10.14 12.32
CA LYS A 140 9.40 -8.75 11.87
C LYS A 140 8.38 -7.92 12.63
N ALA A 141 8.80 -6.78 13.16
CA ALA A 141 7.93 -5.81 13.81
C ALA A 141 7.94 -4.50 13.00
N LYS A 142 6.77 -3.92 12.82
CA LYS A 142 6.56 -2.64 12.14
C LYS A 142 5.73 -1.74 13.03
N PHE A 143 6.26 -0.57 13.32
CA PHE A 143 5.61 0.44 14.13
C PHE A 143 5.37 1.68 13.28
N VAL A 144 4.11 2.09 13.14
CA VAL A 144 3.70 3.28 12.41
C VAL A 144 3.02 4.24 13.37
N ALA A 145 3.49 5.48 13.42
CA ALA A 145 2.91 6.54 14.22
C ALA A 145 2.60 7.76 13.35
N GLN A 146 1.38 8.26 13.47
CA GLN A 146 0.90 9.47 12.81
C GLN A 146 0.46 10.47 13.87
N ILE A 147 1.17 11.59 13.92
CA ILE A 147 0.88 12.72 14.78
C ILE A 147 0.38 13.84 13.86
N GLN A 148 -0.78 14.40 14.15
CA GLN A 148 -1.32 15.55 13.44
C GLN A 148 -1.61 16.67 14.42
N GLN A 149 -1.12 17.87 14.13
CA GLN A 149 -1.31 19.08 14.95
C GLN A 149 -1.03 18.85 16.45
N GLY A 150 0.01 18.09 16.77
CA GLY A 150 0.41 17.78 18.15
C GLY A 150 -0.46 16.73 18.87
N LYS A 151 -1.39 16.07 18.18
CA LYS A 151 -2.17 14.94 18.72
C LYS A 151 -1.78 13.64 18.03
N TRP A 152 -1.66 12.57 18.80
CA TRP A 152 -1.53 11.21 18.28
C TRP A 152 -2.83 10.81 17.62
N GLN A 153 -2.84 10.73 16.29
CA GLN A 153 -4.05 10.42 15.53
C GLN A 153 -4.14 8.92 15.24
N ALA A 154 -3.03 8.30 14.85
CA ALA A 154 -2.98 6.88 14.64
C ALA A 154 -1.65 6.28 15.09
N THR A 155 -1.73 5.17 15.81
CA THR A 155 -0.56 4.37 16.20
C THR A 155 -0.86 2.92 15.84
N GLN A 156 0.00 2.30 15.05
CA GLN A 156 -0.16 0.92 14.60
C GLN A 156 1.12 0.15 14.91
N LEU A 157 0.97 -0.99 15.56
CA LEU A 157 2.05 -1.95 15.79
C LEU A 157 1.67 -3.27 15.13
N THR A 158 2.39 -3.61 14.06
CA THR A 158 2.26 -4.87 13.33
C THR A 158 3.41 -5.79 13.67
N THR A 159 3.12 -7.04 14.01
CA THR A 159 4.11 -8.07 14.28
C THR A 159 3.84 -9.26 13.36
N ASP A 160 4.79 -9.54 12.46
CA ASP A 160 4.74 -10.62 11.49
C ASP A 160 5.65 -11.76 11.94
N TRP A 161 5.06 -12.91 12.19
CA TRP A 161 5.75 -14.17 12.43
C TRP A 161 5.75 -15.01 11.14
N ARG A 162 6.93 -15.24 10.58
CA ARG A 162 7.13 -16.04 9.37
C ARG A 162 7.63 -17.43 9.73
N GLY A 163 6.78 -18.44 9.53
CA GLY A 163 7.15 -19.86 9.60
C GLY A 163 7.69 -20.37 8.26
N SER A 164 7.88 -21.68 8.15
CA SER A 164 8.29 -22.34 6.90
C SER A 164 7.17 -22.33 5.85
N ASP A 165 5.95 -22.65 6.28
CA ASP A 165 4.78 -22.95 5.46
C ASP A 165 3.57 -22.05 5.80
N TYR A 166 3.68 -21.28 6.89
CA TYR A 166 2.65 -20.34 7.33
C TYR A 166 3.27 -18.99 7.71
N THR A 167 2.45 -17.95 7.70
CA THR A 167 2.75 -16.63 8.22
C THR A 167 1.57 -16.13 9.04
N THR A 168 1.86 -15.63 10.23
CA THR A 168 0.87 -15.04 11.13
C THR A 168 1.24 -13.59 11.39
N SER A 169 0.30 -12.67 11.23
CA SER A 169 0.51 -11.27 11.53
C SER A 169 -0.51 -10.77 12.56
N LEU A 170 -0.05 -9.94 13.48
CA LEU A 170 -0.89 -9.27 14.47
C LEU A 170 -0.67 -7.76 14.35
N THR A 171 -1.71 -7.03 13.94
CA THR A 171 -1.73 -5.58 13.84
C THR A 171 -2.61 -4.99 14.93
N LEU A 172 -2.01 -4.16 15.77
CA LEU A 172 -2.65 -3.45 16.86
C LEU A 172 -2.72 -1.97 16.50
N GLY A 173 -3.91 -1.44 16.27
CA GLY A 173 -4.17 -0.06 15.90
C GLY A 173 -4.89 0.71 17.01
N ASN A 174 -4.42 1.93 17.28
CA ASN A 174 -5.06 2.91 18.15
C ASN A 174 -5.46 2.36 19.52
N ILE A 175 -4.56 1.60 20.15
CA ILE A 175 -4.78 1.08 21.50
C ILE A 175 -4.74 2.24 22.49
N ASP A 176 -5.89 2.54 23.07
CA ASP A 176 -6.02 3.40 24.23
C ASP A 176 -6.42 2.55 25.43
N LEU A 177 -5.44 2.29 26.31
CA LEU A 177 -5.64 1.50 27.52
C LEU A 177 -6.53 2.22 28.55
N ILE A 178 -6.60 3.55 28.49
CA ILE A 178 -7.36 4.37 29.45
C ILE A 178 -8.84 4.37 29.08
N ASN A 179 -9.14 4.61 27.80
CA ASN A 179 -10.52 4.61 27.31
C ASN A 179 -11.04 3.22 26.92
N GLY A 180 -10.18 2.20 26.96
CA GLY A 180 -10.54 0.83 26.59
C GLY A 180 -10.99 0.75 25.14
N SER A 181 -10.27 1.39 24.22
CA SER A 181 -10.54 1.34 22.78
C SER A 181 -9.33 0.86 21.99
N GLY A 182 -9.57 0.24 20.85
CA GLY A 182 -8.53 -0.23 19.97
C GLY A 182 -9.06 -1.13 18.85
N VAL A 183 -8.18 -1.38 17.89
CA VAL A 183 -8.40 -2.33 16.81
C VAL A 183 -7.29 -3.36 16.88
N ALA A 184 -7.64 -4.64 16.93
CA ALA A 184 -6.71 -5.74 16.81
C ALA A 184 -7.09 -6.53 15.55
N VAL A 185 -6.19 -6.61 14.58
CA VAL A 185 -6.35 -7.41 13.37
C VAL A 185 -5.35 -8.54 13.42
N THR A 186 -5.85 -9.76 13.27
CA THR A 186 -5.02 -10.97 13.20
C THR A 186 -5.18 -11.58 11.83
N HIS A 187 -4.06 -11.91 11.19
CA HIS A 187 -4.05 -12.67 9.95
C HIS A 187 -3.28 -13.95 10.14
N TYR A 188 -3.78 -14.99 9.49
CA TYR A 188 -3.10 -16.27 9.37
C TYR A 188 -3.17 -16.70 7.92
N LEU A 189 -2.03 -16.96 7.30
CA LEU A 189 -1.93 -17.40 5.92
C LEU A 189 -1.05 -18.65 5.86
N GLN A 190 -1.57 -19.73 5.29
CA GLN A 190 -0.86 -21.00 5.16
C GLN A 190 -0.84 -21.46 3.71
N GLN A 191 0.31 -21.97 3.28
CA GLN A 191 0.42 -22.63 1.99
C GLN A 191 -0.11 -24.06 2.09
N VAL A 192 -1.26 -24.32 1.48
CA VAL A 192 -1.91 -25.64 1.48
C VAL A 192 -1.32 -26.53 0.37
N THR A 193 -1.02 -25.91 -0.78
CA THR A 193 -0.41 -26.56 -1.95
C THR A 193 0.66 -25.63 -2.50
N LYS A 194 1.65 -26.14 -3.25
CA LYS A 194 2.70 -25.32 -3.90
C LYS A 194 2.19 -24.08 -4.65
N LYS A 195 0.96 -24.14 -5.20
CA LYS A 195 0.32 -23.04 -5.93
C LYS A 195 -0.78 -22.32 -5.15
N ILE A 196 -1.25 -22.85 -4.01
CA ILE A 196 -2.43 -22.35 -3.31
C ILE A 196 -2.06 -22.00 -1.87
N ALA A 197 -2.28 -20.73 -1.52
CA ALA A 197 -2.25 -20.25 -0.14
C ALA A 197 -3.65 -19.85 0.29
N LEU A 198 -4.08 -20.31 1.46
CA LEU A 198 -5.36 -19.95 2.07
C LEU A 198 -5.10 -19.31 3.42
N GLY A 199 -5.87 -18.27 3.72
CA GLY A 199 -5.71 -17.52 4.94
C GLY A 199 -7.02 -16.95 5.45
N THR A 200 -6.95 -16.43 6.66
CA THR A 200 -8.08 -15.90 7.39
C THR A 200 -7.64 -14.62 8.07
N GLU A 201 -8.56 -13.67 8.13
CA GLU A 201 -8.40 -12.40 8.80
C GLU A 201 -9.52 -12.24 9.82
N LEU A 202 -9.14 -11.89 11.05
CA LEU A 202 -10.06 -11.54 12.12
C LEU A 202 -9.71 -10.13 12.59
N ALA A 203 -10.59 -9.18 12.25
CA ALA A 203 -10.53 -7.81 12.70
C ALA A 203 -11.48 -7.63 13.88
N TYR A 204 -10.90 -7.37 15.05
CA TYR A 204 -11.62 -7.11 16.28
C TYR A 204 -11.46 -5.64 16.68
N GLN A 205 -12.56 -4.90 16.65
CA GLN A 205 -12.59 -3.51 17.09
C GLN A 205 -13.41 -3.41 18.37
N TYR A 206 -12.83 -2.79 19.39
CA TYR A 206 -13.50 -2.51 20.65
C TYR A 206 -13.38 -1.03 21.00
N GLY A 207 -14.42 -0.47 21.61
CA GLY A 207 -14.40 0.91 22.06
C GLY A 207 -15.78 1.51 22.29
N SER A 208 -15.84 2.55 23.13
CA SER A 208 -17.06 3.28 23.47
C SER A 208 -17.73 4.00 22.29
N GLN A 209 -16.97 4.24 21.21
CA GLN A 209 -17.47 4.83 19.96
C GLN A 209 -18.12 3.81 19.00
N VAL A 210 -18.04 2.53 19.32
CA VAL A 210 -18.59 1.46 18.49
C VAL A 210 -20.00 1.10 18.99
N PRO A 211 -21.04 1.12 18.16
CA PRO A 211 -22.39 0.68 18.56
C PRO A 211 -22.34 -0.77 19.06
N GLY A 212 -22.61 -1.00 20.34
CA GLY A 212 -22.53 -2.33 20.97
C GLY A 212 -21.17 -2.69 21.58
N GLY A 213 -20.21 -1.76 21.58
CA GLY A 213 -18.92 -1.88 22.30
C GLY A 213 -17.87 -2.78 21.65
N HIS A 214 -18.29 -3.81 20.89
CA HIS A 214 -17.42 -4.78 20.23
C HIS A 214 -17.94 -5.15 18.83
N ILE A 215 -17.04 -5.13 17.84
CA ILE A 215 -17.31 -5.65 16.50
C ILE A 215 -16.18 -6.61 16.14
N ALA A 216 -16.55 -7.83 15.75
CA ALA A 216 -15.64 -8.79 15.15
C ALA A 216 -16.05 -9.01 13.70
N VAL A 217 -15.13 -8.78 12.77
CA VAL A 217 -15.31 -9.09 11.35
C VAL A 217 -14.32 -10.18 10.98
N TYR A 218 -14.86 -11.26 10.42
CA TYR A 218 -14.08 -12.37 9.90
C TYR A 218 -14.08 -12.33 8.37
N SER A 219 -12.91 -12.59 7.80
CA SER A 219 -12.68 -12.66 6.37
C SER A 219 -11.81 -13.86 6.04
N ILE A 220 -12.02 -14.42 4.86
CA ILE A 220 -11.22 -15.51 4.30
C ILE A 220 -10.51 -14.95 3.08
N ALA A 221 -9.25 -15.29 2.89
CA ALA A 221 -8.56 -15.00 1.64
C ALA A 221 -7.91 -16.24 1.04
N GLY A 222 -7.73 -16.19 -0.27
CA GLY A 222 -7.02 -17.20 -1.03
C GLY A 222 -6.14 -16.55 -2.08
N ARG A 223 -5.01 -17.19 -2.35
CA ARG A 223 -4.12 -16.85 -3.46
C ARG A 223 -3.80 -18.12 -4.24
N TYR A 224 -4.03 -18.07 -5.54
CA TYR A 224 -3.59 -19.05 -6.51
C TYR A 224 -2.46 -18.42 -7.34
N SER A 225 -1.25 -18.97 -7.25
CA SER A 225 -0.07 -18.50 -7.98
C SER A 225 0.38 -19.56 -8.97
N ASP A 226 0.41 -19.18 -10.24
CA ASP A 226 1.03 -19.94 -11.33
C ASP A 226 2.25 -19.18 -11.89
N GLU A 227 2.92 -19.76 -12.88
CA GLU A 227 4.13 -19.16 -13.48
C GLU A 227 3.88 -17.79 -14.11
N ASN A 228 2.75 -17.63 -14.81
CA ASN A 228 2.44 -16.41 -15.58
C ASN A 228 1.27 -15.58 -15.04
N PHE A 229 0.46 -16.14 -14.13
CA PHE A 229 -0.69 -15.45 -13.57
C PHE A 229 -0.82 -15.71 -12.06
N THR A 230 -1.44 -14.78 -11.36
CA THR A 230 -1.76 -14.91 -9.94
C THR A 230 -3.16 -14.39 -9.72
N ALA A 231 -4.05 -15.23 -9.21
CA ALA A 231 -5.37 -14.84 -8.78
C ALA A 231 -5.40 -14.76 -7.25
N SER A 232 -5.98 -13.70 -6.70
CA SER A 232 -6.21 -13.56 -5.27
C SER A 232 -7.63 -13.10 -4.99
N GLY A 233 -8.14 -13.48 -3.83
CA GLY A 233 -9.47 -13.09 -3.41
C GLY A 233 -9.56 -13.00 -1.90
N THR A 234 -10.26 -11.98 -1.40
CA THR A 234 -10.65 -11.84 0.00
C THR A 234 -12.16 -11.70 0.07
N LEU A 235 -12.81 -12.56 0.84
CA LEU A 235 -14.24 -12.54 1.11
C LEU A 235 -14.43 -12.30 2.60
N GLY A 236 -15.02 -11.17 2.95
CA GLY A 236 -15.32 -10.80 4.32
C GLY A 236 -16.78 -10.39 4.50
N GLY A 237 -17.20 -10.28 5.76
CA GLY A 237 -18.56 -9.79 6.07
C GLY A 237 -18.85 -8.38 5.55
N ALA A 238 -17.81 -7.57 5.27
CA ALA A 238 -17.95 -6.20 4.77
C ALA A 238 -17.95 -6.10 3.23
N GLY A 239 -17.38 -7.08 2.52
CA GLY A 239 -17.17 -6.98 1.08
C GLY A 239 -16.37 -8.13 0.49
N ILE A 240 -16.33 -8.15 -0.84
CA ILE A 240 -15.59 -9.10 -1.66
C ILE A 240 -14.54 -8.31 -2.44
N HIS A 241 -13.31 -8.78 -2.43
CA HIS A 241 -12.20 -8.17 -3.14
C HIS A 241 -11.46 -9.24 -3.94
N LEU A 242 -11.60 -9.22 -5.27
CA LEU A 242 -10.96 -10.18 -6.17
C LEU A 242 -9.92 -9.46 -7.03
N CYS A 243 -8.76 -10.09 -7.19
CA CYS A 243 -7.70 -9.58 -8.03
C CYS A 243 -7.17 -10.68 -8.95
N TYR A 244 -6.86 -10.30 -10.19
CA TYR A 244 -6.24 -11.16 -11.18
C TYR A 244 -5.07 -10.43 -11.82
N TYR A 245 -3.88 -10.96 -11.61
CA TYR A 245 -2.64 -10.48 -12.20
C TYR A 245 -2.18 -11.44 -13.29
N GLN A 246 -1.75 -10.91 -14.43
CA GLN A 246 -1.18 -11.71 -15.50
C GLN A 246 0.00 -10.99 -16.16
N LYS A 247 1.13 -11.68 -16.23
CA LYS A 247 2.31 -11.26 -16.99
C LYS A 247 2.18 -11.81 -18.41
N ALA A 248 1.87 -10.94 -19.38
CA ALA A 248 1.73 -11.34 -20.77
C ALA A 248 3.09 -11.41 -21.49
N THR A 249 3.94 -10.40 -21.25
CA THR A 249 5.29 -10.29 -21.82
C THR A 249 6.22 -9.76 -20.73
N GLU A 250 7.54 -9.87 -20.91
CA GLU A 250 8.51 -9.22 -19.99
C GLU A 250 8.29 -7.71 -19.85
N GLN A 251 7.74 -7.08 -20.88
CA GLN A 251 7.44 -5.65 -20.92
C GLN A 251 6.00 -5.30 -20.52
N LEU A 252 5.07 -6.25 -20.53
CA LEU A 252 3.64 -5.98 -20.42
C LEU A 252 2.97 -6.86 -19.36
N GLN A 253 2.37 -6.19 -18.39
CA GLN A 253 1.66 -6.80 -17.27
C GLN A 253 0.23 -6.25 -17.19
N PHE A 254 -0.70 -7.10 -16.80
CA PHE A 254 -2.11 -6.77 -16.63
C PHE A 254 -2.54 -7.06 -15.20
N GLY A 255 -3.41 -6.20 -14.68
CA GLY A 255 -4.06 -6.36 -13.39
C GLY A 255 -5.55 -6.07 -13.54
N VAL A 256 -6.40 -6.90 -12.95
CA VAL A 256 -7.85 -6.68 -12.87
C VAL A 256 -8.26 -6.81 -11.42
N GLU A 257 -9.00 -5.82 -10.92
CA GLU A 257 -9.46 -5.73 -9.54
C GLU A 257 -10.99 -5.57 -9.56
N LEU A 258 -11.67 -6.37 -8.74
CA LEU A 258 -13.11 -6.26 -8.50
C LEU A 258 -13.31 -6.06 -7.01
N GLU A 259 -13.77 -4.88 -6.64
CA GLU A 259 -14.14 -4.53 -5.28
C GLU A 259 -15.66 -4.41 -5.17
N THR A 260 -16.26 -5.26 -4.35
CA THR A 260 -17.69 -5.23 -4.05
C THR A 260 -17.88 -4.95 -2.57
N SER A 261 -18.41 -3.77 -2.25
CA SER A 261 -18.75 -3.39 -0.88
C SER A 261 -20.21 -3.76 -0.60
N LEU A 262 -20.44 -4.75 0.26
CA LEU A 262 -21.81 -5.17 0.63
C LEU A 262 -22.52 -4.10 1.46
N ARG A 263 -21.76 -3.29 2.20
CA ARG A 263 -22.31 -2.19 3.01
C ARG A 263 -22.86 -1.05 2.15
N MET A 264 -22.10 -0.65 1.11
CA MET A 264 -22.49 0.41 0.19
C MET A 264 -23.38 -0.10 -0.95
N GLN A 265 -23.46 -1.42 -1.13
CA GLN A 265 -24.11 -2.07 -2.28
C GLN A 265 -23.53 -1.59 -3.63
N GLU A 266 -22.22 -1.28 -3.63
CA GLU A 266 -21.50 -0.83 -4.80
C GLU A 266 -20.47 -1.89 -5.22
N SER A 267 -20.36 -2.10 -6.53
CA SER A 267 -19.36 -2.98 -7.12
C SER A 267 -18.61 -2.22 -8.20
N VAL A 268 -17.29 -2.23 -8.08
CA VAL A 268 -16.37 -1.48 -8.91
C VAL A 268 -15.37 -2.44 -9.51
N ALA A 269 -15.30 -2.48 -10.84
CA ALA A 269 -14.40 -3.35 -11.58
C ALA A 269 -13.39 -2.48 -12.32
N SER A 270 -12.13 -2.59 -11.92
CA SER A 270 -11.03 -1.83 -12.49
C SER A 270 -10.06 -2.74 -13.22
N MET A 271 -9.58 -2.30 -14.38
CA MET A 271 -8.54 -2.96 -15.15
C MET A 271 -7.36 -2.02 -15.33
N ALA A 272 -6.16 -2.53 -15.13
CA ALA A 272 -4.91 -1.80 -15.30
C ALA A 272 -3.91 -2.59 -16.14
N TYR A 273 -3.01 -1.85 -16.78
CA TYR A 273 -1.86 -2.42 -17.46
C TYR A 273 -0.62 -1.60 -17.16
N MET A 274 0.51 -2.28 -17.09
CA MET A 274 1.83 -1.69 -16.95
C MET A 274 2.67 -2.12 -18.15
N LEU A 275 3.14 -1.13 -18.91
CA LEU A 275 4.05 -1.27 -20.04
C LEU A 275 5.40 -0.64 -19.67
N GLU A 276 6.41 -1.47 -19.55
CA GLU A 276 7.79 -1.04 -19.34
C GLU A 276 8.54 -1.13 -20.67
N ILE A 277 9.13 0.00 -21.09
CA ILE A 277 9.91 0.08 -22.33
C ILE A 277 11.37 0.37 -21.96
N PRO A 278 12.21 -0.67 -21.75
CA PRO A 278 13.60 -0.50 -21.31
C PRO A 278 14.42 0.40 -22.26
N LYS A 279 14.21 0.26 -23.57
CA LYS A 279 14.93 1.06 -24.58
C LYS A 279 14.68 2.57 -24.47
N ALA A 280 13.51 2.97 -23.96
CA ALA A 280 13.12 4.37 -23.82
C ALA A 280 13.22 4.87 -22.37
N ASN A 281 13.53 3.98 -21.42
CA ASN A 281 13.50 4.22 -19.97
C ASN A 281 12.19 4.85 -19.50
N THR A 282 11.09 4.35 -20.07
CA THR A 282 9.74 4.81 -19.79
C THR A 282 8.92 3.66 -19.23
N VAL A 283 8.23 3.94 -18.13
CA VAL A 283 7.19 3.08 -17.57
C VAL A 283 5.86 3.79 -17.79
N PHE A 284 4.93 3.10 -18.45
CA PHE A 284 3.57 3.58 -18.66
C PHE A 284 2.61 2.68 -17.90
N ARG A 285 1.70 3.27 -17.14
CA ARG A 285 0.65 2.57 -16.40
C ARG A 285 -0.69 3.18 -16.77
N GLY A 286 -1.64 2.37 -17.23
CA GLY A 286 -3.00 2.79 -17.53
C GLY A 286 -4.00 2.08 -16.62
N THR A 287 -5.10 2.74 -16.30
CA THR A 287 -6.25 2.16 -15.61
C THR A 287 -7.57 2.61 -16.24
N LEU A 288 -8.56 1.72 -16.20
CA LEU A 288 -9.93 1.95 -16.60
C LEU A 288 -10.84 1.29 -15.57
N ASP A 289 -11.82 2.03 -15.09
CA ASP A 289 -12.77 1.57 -14.09
C ASP A 289 -14.21 1.53 -14.63
N SER A 290 -15.06 0.69 -14.04
CA SER A 290 -16.48 0.54 -14.38
C SER A 290 -17.30 1.82 -14.17
N ASN A 291 -16.78 2.76 -13.38
CA ASN A 291 -17.32 4.12 -13.24
C ASN A 291 -16.97 5.04 -14.41
N TRP A 292 -16.51 4.50 -15.54
CA TRP A 292 -16.07 5.24 -16.73
C TRP A 292 -15.00 6.30 -16.39
N THR A 293 -14.13 5.93 -15.46
CA THR A 293 -12.97 6.73 -15.10
C THR A 293 -11.76 6.08 -15.74
N VAL A 294 -11.06 6.84 -16.56
CA VAL A 294 -9.83 6.43 -17.22
C VAL A 294 -8.70 7.22 -16.61
N GLY A 295 -7.53 6.61 -16.52
CA GLY A 295 -6.35 7.44 -16.39
C GLY A 295 -5.05 6.71 -16.67
N ALA A 296 -3.99 7.49 -16.74
CA ALA A 296 -2.67 6.99 -17.04
C ALA A 296 -1.58 7.77 -16.28
N VAL A 297 -0.50 7.08 -15.96
CA VAL A 297 0.75 7.65 -15.46
C VAL A 297 1.88 7.21 -16.39
N MET A 298 2.69 8.16 -16.83
CA MET A 298 3.91 7.91 -17.59
C MET A 298 5.09 8.45 -16.80
N GLU A 299 6.02 7.57 -16.44
CA GLU A 299 7.28 7.92 -15.82
C GLU A 299 8.40 7.73 -16.83
N LYS A 300 9.18 8.78 -17.09
CA LYS A 300 10.30 8.76 -18.02
C LYS A 300 11.57 9.20 -17.32
N LYS A 301 12.56 8.32 -17.28
CA LYS A 301 13.91 8.63 -16.78
C LYS A 301 14.71 9.30 -17.91
N LEU A 302 15.20 10.51 -17.66
CA LEU A 302 15.88 11.37 -18.62
C LEU A 302 17.40 11.25 -18.50
N MET A 303 17.99 10.18 -19.03
CA MET A 303 19.46 10.08 -19.10
C MET A 303 20.07 11.18 -19.97
N PRO A 304 21.25 11.74 -19.64
CA PRO A 304 22.21 11.32 -18.60
C PRO A 304 22.02 11.95 -17.21
N LEU A 305 21.00 12.80 -17.01
CA LEU A 305 20.73 13.44 -15.72
C LEU A 305 19.85 12.50 -14.86
N PRO A 306 19.99 12.48 -13.53
CA PRO A 306 19.17 11.61 -12.67
C PRO A 306 17.79 12.23 -12.42
N PHE A 307 17.09 12.58 -13.50
CA PHE A 307 15.77 13.18 -13.49
C PHE A 307 14.74 12.17 -14.00
N THR A 308 13.64 12.03 -13.27
CA THR A 308 12.47 11.29 -13.70
C THR A 308 11.30 12.24 -13.82
N LEU A 309 10.77 12.37 -15.03
CA LEU A 309 9.54 13.11 -15.31
C LEU A 309 8.36 12.14 -15.16
N ALA A 310 7.43 12.45 -14.27
CA ALA A 310 6.18 11.72 -14.10
C ALA A 310 5.02 12.58 -14.62
N LEU A 311 4.22 12.06 -15.54
CA LEU A 311 3.01 12.71 -16.03
C LEU A 311 1.81 11.85 -15.65
N SER A 312 0.82 12.44 -15.01
CA SER A 312 -0.40 11.78 -14.55
C SER A 312 -1.61 12.46 -15.18
N ALA A 313 -2.57 11.69 -15.68
CA ALA A 313 -3.82 12.20 -16.22
C ALA A 313 -4.97 11.29 -15.81
N MET A 314 -6.07 11.88 -15.36
CA MET A 314 -7.28 11.18 -14.96
C MET A 314 -8.50 11.90 -15.55
N LEU A 315 -9.38 11.14 -16.17
CA LEU A 315 -10.60 11.62 -16.80
C LEU A 315 -11.78 10.80 -16.28
N ASN A 316 -12.73 11.48 -15.64
CA ASN A 316 -14.02 10.89 -15.28
C ASN A 316 -15.05 11.34 -16.31
N HIS A 317 -15.50 10.42 -17.17
CA HIS A 317 -16.46 10.72 -18.23
C HIS A 317 -17.83 11.16 -17.70
N PRO A 318 -18.46 10.47 -16.72
CA PRO A 318 -19.80 10.84 -16.23
C PRO A 318 -19.85 12.23 -15.59
N LYS A 319 -18.79 12.62 -14.87
CA LYS A 319 -18.71 13.92 -14.18
C LYS A 319 -18.05 15.00 -15.04
N ASN A 320 -17.52 14.64 -16.21
CA ASN A 320 -16.71 15.50 -17.08
C ASN A 320 -15.59 16.23 -16.32
N GLN A 321 -14.91 15.50 -15.42
CA GLN A 321 -13.82 16.04 -14.61
C GLN A 321 -12.50 15.51 -15.13
N PHE A 322 -11.60 16.42 -15.48
CA PHE A 322 -10.25 16.12 -15.92
C PHE A 322 -9.24 16.65 -14.90
N LYS A 323 -8.31 15.78 -14.49
CA LYS A 323 -7.24 16.08 -13.56
C LYS A 323 -5.91 15.73 -14.22
N ILE A 324 -4.96 16.65 -14.14
CA ILE A 324 -3.62 16.46 -14.68
C ILE A 324 -2.59 16.72 -13.59
N GLY A 325 -1.55 15.91 -13.57
CA GLY A 325 -0.42 16.01 -12.68
C GLY A 325 0.89 15.99 -13.46
N CYS A 326 1.83 16.86 -13.06
CA CYS A 326 3.19 16.85 -13.56
C CYS A 326 4.16 16.76 -12.37
N GLY A 327 4.95 15.71 -12.35
CA GLY A 327 5.89 15.36 -11.31
C GLY A 327 7.31 15.42 -11.82
N PHE A 328 8.21 16.01 -11.05
CA PHE A 328 9.63 16.00 -11.31
C PHE A 328 10.34 15.38 -10.10
N ILE A 329 11.02 14.26 -10.32
CA ILE A 329 11.74 13.53 -9.29
C ILE A 329 13.23 13.60 -9.61
N ILE A 330 14.00 14.12 -8.67
CA ILE A 330 15.46 14.23 -8.72
C ILE A 330 15.99 13.25 -7.67
N GLY A 331 16.87 12.33 -8.06
CA GLY A 331 17.44 11.30 -7.18
C GLY A 331 18.94 11.19 -7.28
#